data_AF-A0A485RMS9-F1
#
_entry.id   AF-A0A485RMS9-F1
#
_cell.length_a   1.000
_cell.length_b   1.000
_cell.length_c   1.000
_cell.angle_alpha   90.00
_cell.angle_beta   90.00
_cell.angle_gamma   90.00
#
_symmetry.space_group_name_H-M   'P 1'
#
loop_
_entity.id
_entity.type
_entity.pdbx_description
1 polymer ?
#
loop_
_entity_poly.entity_id
_entity_poly.type
_entity_poly.pdbx_seq_one_letter_code
_entity_poly.pdbx_strand_id
1 'polypeptide(L)'
;MARRIRLTDAQVHTLRRMYNGSRYFMRSDMEKGEHDKGSHRVNCPSIPVLFREGLVDWRNRSCRKFDGLYYRVELTPDGTKAAIGVQTREERGL
;
A
#
# COMPACT_ATOMS: atom_id res chain seq x y z
N MET A 1 -5.03 -0.12 -22.68
CA MET A 1 -6.24 -0.52 -21.91
C MET A 1 -5.89 -0.45 -20.43
N ALA A 2 -6.56 0.40 -19.64
CA ALA A 2 -6.32 0.48 -18.21
C ALA A 2 -6.91 -0.78 -17.54
N ARG A 3 -6.07 -1.60 -16.89
CA ARG A 3 -6.51 -2.77 -16.13
C ARG A 3 -7.44 -2.28 -15.01
N ARG A 4 -8.69 -2.74 -14.96
CA ARG A 4 -9.63 -2.39 -13.90
C ARG A 4 -9.26 -3.19 -12.65
N ILE A 5 -8.38 -2.64 -11.82
CA ILE A 5 -7.92 -3.25 -10.57
C ILE A 5 -9.12 -3.40 -9.63
N ARG A 6 -9.48 -4.64 -9.27
CA ARG A 6 -10.50 -4.91 -8.24
C ARG A 6 -9.80 -5.01 -6.89
N LEU A 7 -9.85 -3.93 -6.13
CA LEU A 7 -9.31 -3.89 -4.78
C LEU A 7 -10.30 -4.51 -3.78
N THR A 8 -9.77 -5.21 -2.77
CA THR A 8 -10.54 -5.62 -1.60
C THR A 8 -10.72 -4.46 -0.63
N ASP A 9 -11.71 -4.54 0.26
CA ASP A 9 -11.95 -3.48 1.26
C ASP A 9 -10.73 -3.24 2.16
N ALA A 10 -10.01 -4.31 2.54
CA ALA A 10 -8.77 -4.20 3.30
C ALA A 10 -7.67 -3.42 2.54
N GLN A 11 -7.57 -3.60 1.23
CA GLN A 11 -6.65 -2.85 0.38
C GLN A 11 -7.07 -1.38 0.25
N VAL A 12 -8.37 -1.12 0.06
CA VAL A 12 -8.92 0.25 0.03
C VAL A 12 -8.66 0.98 1.36
N HIS A 13 -8.93 0.33 2.50
CA HIS A 13 -8.62 0.89 3.81
C HIS A 13 -7.12 1.15 4.00
N THR A 14 -6.25 0.27 3.49
CA THR A 14 -4.81 0.47 3.54
C THR A 14 -4.40 1.72 2.74
N LEU A 15 -4.91 1.88 1.52
CA LEU A 15 -4.66 3.07 0.70
C LEU A 15 -5.15 4.36 1.38
N ARG A 16 -6.34 4.35 1.97
CA ARG A 16 -6.89 5.51 2.71
C ARG A 16 -6.09 5.87 3.95
N ARG A 17 -5.60 4.87 4.70
CA ARG A 17 -4.71 5.10 5.84
C ARG A 17 -3.38 5.70 5.40
N MET A 18 -2.79 5.19 4.32
CA MET A 18 -1.58 5.78 3.72
C MET A 18 -1.82 7.24 3.31
N TYR A 19 -2.96 7.51 2.65
CA TYR A 19 -3.34 8.87 2.25
C TYR A 19 -3.47 9.82 3.45
N ASN A 20 -4.00 9.33 4.57
CA ASN A 20 -4.11 10.08 5.83
C ASN A 20 -2.79 10.15 6.63
N GLY A 21 -1.68 9.68 6.08
CA GLY A 21 -0.34 9.83 6.66
C GLY A 21 0.19 8.63 7.45
N SER A 22 -0.54 7.51 7.51
CA SER A 22 -0.03 6.28 8.12
C SER A 22 1.19 5.76 7.34
N ARG A 23 2.23 5.32 8.05
CA ARG A 23 3.49 4.87 7.45
C ARG A 23 3.47 3.36 7.24
N TYR A 24 3.89 2.95 6.06
CA TYR A 24 3.99 1.55 5.70
C TYR A 24 5.36 1.22 5.14
N PHE A 25 5.76 -0.02 5.32
CA PHE A 25 7.05 -0.54 4.92
C PHE A 25 6.86 -1.82 4.11
N MET A 26 7.78 -2.06 3.20
CA MET A 26 7.87 -3.30 2.42
C MET A 26 9.27 -3.86 2.58
N ARG A 27 9.37 -5.18 2.77
CA ARG A 27 10.65 -5.89 2.74
C ARG A 27 11.24 -5.86 1.33
N SER A 28 12.56 -5.84 1.21
CA SER A 28 13.27 -5.73 -0.08
C SER A 28 12.82 -6.75 -1.14
N ASP A 29 12.39 -7.94 -0.73
CA ASP A 29 11.91 -9.02 -1.60
C ASP A 29 10.45 -8.86 -2.05
N MET A 30 9.76 -7.80 -1.61
CA MET A 30 8.35 -7.50 -1.91
C MET A 30 7.36 -8.56 -1.41
N GLU A 31 7.79 -9.49 -0.57
CA GLU A 31 6.94 -10.59 -0.06
C GLU A 31 6.20 -10.20 1.23
N LYS A 32 6.74 -9.25 2.00
CA LYS A 32 6.17 -8.83 3.29
C LYS A 32 6.00 -7.33 3.38
N GLY A 33 4.86 -6.92 3.92
CA GLY A 33 4.54 -5.53 4.22
C GLY A 33 4.26 -5.33 5.70
N GLU A 34 4.53 -4.14 6.20
CA GLU A 34 4.31 -3.77 7.59
C GLU A 34 3.64 -2.40 7.70
N HIS A 35 2.71 -2.27 8.64
CA HIS A 35 2.13 -1.00 9.06
C HIS A 35 2.78 -0.55 10.36
N ASP A 36 3.26 0.68 10.39
CA ASP A 36 3.84 1.29 11.58
C ASP A 36 2.74 1.93 12.43
N LYS A 37 2.47 1.33 13.60
CA LYS A 37 1.51 1.83 14.59
C LYS A 37 2.14 2.80 15.61
N GLY A 38 3.37 3.24 15.39
CA GLY A 38 4.12 4.11 16.30
C GLY A 38 4.89 3.34 17.38
N SER A 39 4.24 2.42 18.10
CA SER A 39 4.92 1.61 19.14
C SER A 39 5.58 0.34 18.60
N HIS A 40 5.03 -0.24 17.53
CA HIS A 40 5.54 -1.42 16.86
C HIS A 40 5.04 -1.48 15.42
N ARG A 41 5.65 -2.36 14.63
CA ARG A 41 5.21 -2.67 13.27
C ARG A 41 4.37 -3.95 13.28
N VAL A 42 3.29 -3.94 12.51
CA VAL A 42 2.41 -5.11 12.35
C VAL A 42 2.37 -5.55 10.89
N ASN A 43 2.27 -6.86 10.68
CA ASN A 43 2.15 -7.41 9.33
C ASN A 43 0.94 -6.81 8.58
N CYS A 44 1.16 -6.40 7.34
CA CYS A 44 0.15 -5.85 6.44
C CYS A 44 0.29 -6.51 5.05
N PRO A 45 -0.43 -7.62 4.79
CA PRO A 45 -0.31 -8.37 3.54
C PRO A 45 -0.86 -7.61 2.32
N SER A 46 -1.59 -6.51 2.53
CA SER A 46 -2.08 -5.66 1.46
C SER A 46 -0.96 -4.92 0.72
N ILE A 47 0.14 -4.57 1.41
CA ILE A 47 1.23 -3.76 0.82
C ILE A 47 1.92 -4.47 -0.36
N PRO A 48 2.37 -5.74 -0.25
CA PRO A 48 2.86 -6.53 -1.41
C PRO A 48 1.95 -6.47 -2.64
N VAL A 49 0.64 -6.63 -2.43
CA VAL A 49 -0.32 -6.63 -3.53
C VAL A 49 -0.46 -5.23 -4.14
N LEU A 50 -0.63 -4.20 -3.31
CA LEU A 50 -0.76 -2.81 -3.76
C LEU A 50 0.48 -2.33 -4.52
N PHE A 51 1.67 -2.80 -4.13
CA PHE A 51 2.91 -2.50 -4.82
C PHE A 51 2.98 -3.17 -6.19
N ARG A 52 2.63 -4.46 -6.29
CA ARG A 52 2.58 -5.16 -7.58
C ARG A 52 1.55 -4.55 -8.54
N GLU A 53 0.46 -4.01 -8.02
CA GLU A 53 -0.55 -3.29 -8.80
C GLU A 53 -0.15 -1.84 -9.12
N GLY A 54 1.04 -1.38 -8.71
CA GLY A 54 1.57 -0.05 -9.01
C GLY A 54 0.88 1.10 -8.25
N LEU A 55 0.09 0.79 -7.22
CA LEU A 55 -0.61 1.78 -6.40
C LEU A 55 0.28 2.31 -5.27
N VAL A 56 1.32 1.56 -4.92
CA VAL A 56 2.31 1.90 -3.90
C VAL A 56 3.70 1.66 -4.48
N ASP A 57 4.65 2.50 -4.12
CA ASP A 57 6.04 2.34 -4.54
C ASP A 57 7.03 2.77 -3.45
N TRP A 58 8.31 2.45 -3.63
CA TRP A 58 9.38 2.89 -2.74
C TRP A 58 9.40 4.40 -2.63
N ARG A 59 9.41 4.91 -1.40
CA ARG A 59 9.57 6.34 -1.12
C ARG A 59 10.84 6.90 -1.75
N ASN A 60 11.93 6.13 -1.66
CA ASN A 60 13.19 6.44 -2.32
C ASN A 60 13.54 5.30 -3.27
N ARG A 61 13.23 5.51 -4.56
CA ARG A 61 13.46 4.53 -5.63
C ARG A 61 14.94 4.33 -5.95
N SER A 62 15.76 5.38 -5.83
CA SER A 62 17.18 5.37 -6.22
C SER A 62 18.07 4.65 -5.21
N CYS A 63 17.64 4.46 -3.97
CA CYS A 63 18.42 3.73 -2.98
C CYS A 63 18.40 2.21 -3.24
N ARG A 64 19.58 1.61 -3.32
CA ARG A 64 19.78 0.16 -3.26
C ARG A 64 19.04 -0.44 -2.06
N LYS A 65 18.32 -1.54 -2.29
CA LYS A 65 17.68 -2.34 -1.24
C LYS A 65 18.59 -3.51 -0.88
N PHE A 66 18.71 -3.79 0.40
CA PHE A 66 19.46 -4.92 0.95
C PHE A 66 18.49 -5.98 1.44
N ASP A 67 18.87 -7.23 1.26
CA ASP A 67 18.02 -8.37 1.57
C ASP A 67 17.61 -8.43 3.04
N GLY A 68 16.33 -8.74 3.26
CA GLY A 68 15.73 -8.85 4.58
C GLY A 68 15.36 -7.51 5.24
N LEU A 69 15.78 -6.37 4.69
CA LEU A 69 15.47 -5.07 5.26
C LEU A 69 14.12 -4.52 4.76
N TYR A 70 13.50 -3.70 5.61
CA TYR A 70 12.23 -3.03 5.34
C TYR A 70 12.45 -1.56 4.98
N TYR A 71 11.79 -1.13 3.92
CA TYR A 71 11.89 0.23 3.39
C TYR A 71 10.52 0.87 3.30
N ARG A 72 10.47 2.18 3.56
CA ARG A 72 9.23 2.93 3.50
C ARG A 72 8.70 2.98 2.06
N VAL A 73 7.40 2.79 1.94
CA VAL A 73 6.65 2.92 0.69
C VAL A 73 5.65 4.07 0.79
N GLU A 74 5.27 4.63 -0.35
CA GLU A 74 4.33 5.74 -0.47
C GLU A 74 3.36 5.50 -1.63
N LEU A 75 2.22 6.21 -1.60
CA LEU A 75 1.23 6.14 -2.67
C LEU A 75 1.83 6.68 -3.98
N THR A 76 1.57 5.98 -5.07
CA THR A 76 1.76 6.54 -6.41
C THR A 76 0.60 7.49 -6.75
N PRO A 77 0.67 8.30 -7.83
CA PRO A 77 -0.46 9.10 -8.26
C PRO A 77 -1.74 8.28 -8.49
N ASP A 78 -1.61 7.06 -9.01
CA ASP A 78 -2.74 6.15 -9.22
C ASP A 78 -3.23 5.54 -7.90
N GLY A 79 -2.33 5.25 -6.96
CA GLY A 79 -2.69 4.88 -5.58
C GLY A 79 -3.49 5.96 -4.86
N THR A 80 -3.12 7.22 -5.02
CA THR A 80 -3.86 8.37 -4.47
C THR A 80 -5.25 8.49 -5.07
N LYS A 81 -5.37 8.39 -6.40
CA LYS A 81 -6.69 8.35 -7.06
C LYS A 81 -7.54 7.17 -6.58
N ALA A 82 -6.94 6.00 -6.40
CA ALA A 82 -7.63 4.82 -5.89
C ALA A 82 -8.10 5.01 -4.43
N ALA A 83 -7.30 5.66 -3.58
CA ALA A 83 -7.68 5.96 -2.20
C ALA A 83 -8.92 6.86 -2.11
N ILE A 84 -9.03 7.85 -3.01
CA ILE A 84 -10.11 8.83 -3.06
C ILE A 84 -11.35 8.28 -3.79
N GLY A 85 -11.15 7.60 -4.92
CA GLY A 85 -12.21 7.27 -5.86
C GLY A 85 -12.83 5.87 -5.71
N VAL A 86 -12.23 4.96 -4.94
CA VAL A 86 -12.76 3.60 -4.77
C VAL A 86 -13.66 3.52 -3.54
N GLN A 87 -14.92 3.14 -3.76
CA GLN A 87 -15.87 2.81 -2.70
C GLN A 87 -15.63 1.38 -2.19
N THR A 88 -15.65 1.19 -0.87
CA THR A 88 -15.69 -0.16 -0.24
C THR A 88 -17.04 -0.83 -0.49
N ARG A 89 -17.15 -2.13 -0.18
CA ARG A 89 -18.42 -2.85 -0.27
C ARG A 89 -19.51 -2.21 0.61
N GLU A 90 -19.18 -1.82 1.83
CA GLU A 90 -20.10 -1.13 2.75
C GLU A 90 -20.63 0.18 2.15
N GLU A 91 -19.77 0.97 1.51
CA GLU A 91 -20.15 2.23 0.86
C GLU A 91 -21.01 2.04 -0.40
N ARG A 92 -21.00 0.83 -0.99
CA ARG A 92 -21.85 0.47 -2.13
C ARG A 92 -23.24 -0.03 -1.70
N GLY A 93 -23.47 -0.22 -0.40
CA GLY A 93 -24.74 -0.74 0.13
C GLY A 93 -25.02 -2.21 -0.22
N LEU A 94 -23.97 -3.05 -0.31
CA LEU A 94 -24.01 -4.46 -0.75
C LEU A 94 -23.55 -5.48 0.29
#